data_AF-A0A7C6PQZ6-F1
#
_entry.id   AF-A0A7C6PQZ6-F1
#
_cell.length_a   1.000
_cell.length_b   1.000
_cell.length_c   1.000
_cell.angle_alpha   90.00
_cell.angle_beta   90.00
_cell.angle_gamma   90.00
#
_symmetry.space_group_name_H-M   'P 1'
#
loop_
_entity.id
_entity.type
_entity.pdbx_description
1 polymer ?
#
loop_
_entity_poly.entity_id
_entity_poly.type
_entity_poly.pdbx_seq_one_letter_code
_entity_poly.pdbx_strand_id
1 'polypeptide(L)'
;MPWDETRDTGEIDREGGRGEQYGQGQMREAGPGFRSTQLPPRPAGPPPPPCPGGRIITVRPGDTLFLLARRYGTTVAALRAANPQITDPNRIQVGQRLCIPGVVTPPPPAPPAPPPPAPPRPPGAPPSPLPPDLAAPPSPSYDHATMMQELRALTARYPFLQMGVIGYSVLGRPLPFIRFGRGARNIHVNGAHHANEWITSPLLVRFVAAFAQSYERGAAVGGISAAQLFNGATYWIVPMVNPDGVEIVQHGVSPDHPFYSLLIRANRGSTNFRFWKANIRGVDLNRNYPAYWDRARAQGPPGPASEDYAGTAPLSEPESAAIAALTRARPYRLVCAYHAAGQVIYWNFLNLAPPEAARIAREMAARSGYTPVAESPPEALYGGYKDWFILAYRRPGFTVEVGLGRPPLPVSQFPDIYYRNIPLLAYLGVA
;
A
#
# COMPACT_ATOMS: atom_id res chain seq x y z
N MET A 1 -11.75 -44.67 11.88
CA MET A 1 -11.35 -44.65 13.30
C MET A 1 -11.61 -43.24 13.83
N PRO A 2 -12.76 -42.98 14.46
CA PRO A 2 -13.03 -41.69 15.09
C PRO A 2 -12.38 -41.68 16.48
N TRP A 3 -11.78 -40.56 16.87
CA TRP A 3 -11.31 -40.32 18.23
C TRP A 3 -12.29 -39.41 18.94
N ASP A 4 -12.74 -39.93 20.08
CA ASP A 4 -13.80 -39.47 20.95
C ASP A 4 -13.27 -38.46 21.98
N GLU A 5 -14.14 -37.55 22.41
CA GLU A 5 -13.92 -36.61 23.50
C GLU A 5 -14.07 -37.32 24.85
N THR A 6 -13.18 -37.07 25.82
CA THR A 6 -13.58 -37.05 27.23
C THR A 6 -12.82 -35.98 28.00
N ARG A 7 -13.61 -35.13 28.66
CA ARG A 7 -13.24 -34.27 29.78
C ARG A 7 -13.00 -35.16 31.00
N ASP A 8 -12.06 -34.77 31.85
CA ASP A 8 -12.12 -35.12 33.26
C ASP A 8 -11.79 -33.89 34.13
N THR A 9 -12.56 -33.78 35.20
CA THR A 9 -12.68 -32.71 36.17
C THR A 9 -12.11 -33.20 37.49
N GLY A 10 -11.30 -32.40 38.19
CA GLY A 10 -10.87 -32.72 39.55
C GLY A 10 -10.26 -31.54 40.30
N GLU A 11 -10.95 -31.16 41.37
CA GLU A 11 -10.68 -30.09 42.36
C GLU A 11 -9.30 -30.17 43.05
N ILE A 12 -8.62 -29.04 43.26
CA ILE A 12 -8.50 -28.24 44.51
C ILE A 12 -7.95 -29.01 45.71
N ASP A 13 -6.74 -28.63 46.14
CA ASP A 13 -6.41 -28.52 47.55
C ASP A 13 -5.52 -27.29 47.82
N ARG A 14 -5.86 -26.60 48.93
CA ARG A 14 -5.24 -25.39 49.46
C ARG A 14 -4.17 -25.74 50.50
N GLU A 15 -3.13 -24.92 50.61
CA GLU A 15 -2.63 -24.30 51.86
C GLU A 15 -1.37 -23.47 51.52
N GLY A 16 -1.41 -22.13 51.67
CA GLY A 16 -0.88 -21.40 52.85
C GLY A 16 0.36 -20.62 52.37
N GLY A 17 0.39 -19.29 52.28
CA GLY A 17 0.12 -18.29 53.31
C GLY A 17 1.40 -17.46 53.49
N ARG A 18 1.36 -16.18 53.11
CA ARG A 18 2.09 -15.05 53.72
C ARG A 18 1.80 -13.76 52.93
N GLY A 19 0.97 -12.92 53.53
CA GLY A 19 0.85 -11.52 53.16
C GLY A 19 1.86 -10.70 53.96
N GLU A 20 2.37 -9.63 53.35
CA GLU A 20 3.07 -8.57 54.08
C GLU A 20 2.50 -7.22 53.68
N GLN A 21 2.19 -6.46 54.74
CA GLN A 21 1.52 -5.18 54.76
C GLN A 21 2.49 -4.05 54.41
N TYR A 22 1.96 -3.02 53.74
CA TYR A 22 2.62 -1.73 53.57
C TYR A 22 2.58 -0.95 54.90
N GLY A 23 3.75 -0.81 55.53
CA GLY A 23 3.99 0.05 56.69
C GLY A 23 4.64 1.37 56.28
N GLN A 24 4.06 2.47 56.78
CA GLN A 24 4.58 3.84 56.67
C GLN A 24 5.94 3.97 57.38
N GLY A 25 6.90 4.68 56.77
CA GLY A 25 8.20 4.99 57.37
C GLY A 25 8.70 6.35 56.91
N GLN A 26 8.73 7.29 57.85
CA GLN A 26 9.09 8.70 57.70
C GLN A 26 10.58 8.94 57.38
N MET A 27 10.82 10.11 56.77
CA MET A 27 12.11 10.72 56.47
C MET A 27 13.06 10.82 57.67
N ARG A 28 14.35 10.51 57.46
CA ARG A 28 15.48 11.15 58.15
C ARG A 28 16.67 11.33 57.20
N GLU A 29 17.41 12.39 57.50
CA GLU A 29 18.20 13.25 56.61
C GLU A 29 19.56 12.68 56.18
N ALA A 30 20.04 13.17 55.03
CA ALA A 30 21.37 12.96 54.48
C ALA A 30 22.37 14.02 54.97
N GLY A 31 23.53 13.58 55.44
CA GLY A 31 24.76 14.39 55.55
C GLY A 31 25.62 14.34 54.27
N PRO A 32 26.58 15.26 54.10
CA PRO A 32 26.86 15.87 52.80
C PRO A 32 28.07 15.28 52.06
N GLY A 33 28.06 15.42 50.72
CA GLY A 33 29.30 15.61 49.97
C GLY A 33 29.48 14.80 48.70
N PHE A 34 28.73 15.10 47.63
CA PHE A 34 29.27 15.03 46.27
C PHE A 34 28.75 16.23 45.47
N ARG A 35 29.67 17.14 45.12
CA ARG A 35 29.38 18.34 44.33
C ARG A 35 28.95 17.94 42.92
N SER A 36 27.76 18.40 42.53
CA SER A 36 27.28 18.39 41.15
C SER A 36 28.17 19.30 40.29
N THR A 37 28.96 18.72 39.39
CA THR A 37 29.52 19.45 38.26
C THR A 37 28.40 19.67 37.25
N GLN A 38 27.82 20.87 37.26
CA GLN A 38 26.94 21.35 36.19
C GLN A 38 27.67 21.25 34.85
N LEU A 39 27.06 20.56 33.89
CA LEU A 39 27.44 20.64 32.47
C LEU A 39 27.34 22.11 32.01
N PRO A 40 28.32 22.61 31.23
CA PRO A 40 28.31 24.00 30.77
C PRO A 40 27.08 24.27 29.90
N PRO A 41 26.50 25.48 29.98
CA PRO A 41 25.37 25.87 29.14
C PRO A 41 25.76 25.80 27.66
N ARG A 42 24.90 25.19 26.85
CA ARG A 42 25.04 25.10 25.39
C ARG A 42 25.19 26.52 24.81
N PRO A 43 26.10 26.73 23.84
CA PRO A 43 26.24 28.04 23.20
C PRO A 43 24.92 28.46 22.58
N ALA A 44 24.50 29.69 22.87
CA ALA A 44 23.31 30.29 22.30
C ALA A 44 23.47 30.34 20.77
N GLY A 45 22.55 29.67 20.06
CA GLY A 45 22.52 29.69 18.60
C GLY A 45 22.31 31.11 18.06
N PRO A 46 22.60 31.33 16.77
CA PRO A 46 22.51 32.65 16.15
C PRO A 46 21.11 33.29 16.35
N PRO A 47 21.04 34.63 16.48
CA PRO A 47 19.78 35.32 16.72
C PRO A 47 18.79 35.02 15.59
N PRO A 48 17.48 34.85 15.90
CA PRO A 48 16.51 34.45 14.91
C PRO A 48 16.33 35.54 13.84
N PRO A 49 16.08 35.15 12.57
CA PRO A 49 15.81 36.12 11.52
C PRO A 49 14.54 36.93 11.84
N PRO A 50 14.47 38.21 11.43
CA PRO A 50 13.26 38.99 11.56
C PRO A 50 12.12 38.32 10.78
N CYS A 51 10.94 38.22 11.41
CA CYS A 51 9.75 37.58 10.83
C CYS A 51 8.57 38.57 10.81
N PRO A 52 8.62 39.64 9.99
CA PRO A 52 7.58 40.68 9.98
C PRO A 52 6.25 40.09 9.52
N GLY A 53 5.19 40.23 10.33
CA GLY A 53 3.86 39.71 10.02
C GLY A 53 3.73 38.18 10.09
N GLY A 54 4.74 37.49 10.62
CA GLY A 54 4.77 36.02 10.78
C GLY A 54 5.01 35.59 12.22
N ARG A 55 5.22 34.28 12.44
CA ARG A 55 5.58 33.71 13.75
C ARG A 55 6.85 32.86 13.65
N ILE A 56 7.69 32.90 14.69
CA ILE A 56 8.88 32.06 14.76
C ILE A 56 8.54 30.76 15.50
N ILE A 57 8.96 29.62 14.94
CA ILE A 57 8.77 28.29 15.53
C ILE A 57 10.09 27.54 15.60
N THR A 58 10.23 26.63 16.56
CA THR A 58 11.40 25.75 16.69
C THR A 58 11.07 24.37 16.13
N VAL A 59 11.88 23.89 15.19
CA VAL A 59 11.76 22.60 14.52
C VAL A 59 11.91 21.46 15.54
N ARG A 60 10.96 20.53 15.52
CA ARG A 60 10.92 19.35 16.39
C ARG A 60 11.25 18.07 15.62
N PRO A 61 11.60 16.96 16.29
CA PRO A 61 11.76 15.67 15.62
C PRO A 61 10.51 15.33 14.79
N GLY A 62 10.71 15.03 13.51
CA GLY A 62 9.64 14.71 12.56
C GLY A 62 9.01 15.91 11.83
N ASP A 63 9.40 17.15 12.14
CA ASP A 63 8.97 18.30 11.34
C ASP A 63 9.63 18.30 9.95
N THR A 64 8.85 18.67 8.94
CA THR A 64 9.34 18.99 7.58
C THR A 64 8.74 20.32 7.16
N LEU A 65 9.37 21.04 6.21
CA LEU A 65 8.79 22.28 5.68
C LEU A 65 7.35 22.08 5.16
N PHE A 66 7.07 20.91 4.59
CA PHE A 66 5.72 20.54 4.15
C PHE A 66 4.72 20.44 5.31
N LEU A 67 5.09 19.72 6.38
CA LEU A 67 4.22 19.58 7.56
C LEU A 67 4.01 20.91 8.27
N LEU A 68 5.04 21.76 8.33
CA LEU A 68 4.96 23.10 8.90
C LEU A 68 4.08 24.02 8.03
N ALA A 69 4.20 23.98 6.70
CA ALA A 69 3.37 24.78 5.80
C ALA A 69 1.88 24.47 6.00
N ARG A 70 1.55 23.19 6.02
CA ARG A 70 0.19 22.72 6.26
C ARG A 70 -0.33 23.08 7.65
N ARG A 71 0.50 22.93 8.68
CA ARG A 71 0.14 23.22 10.07
C ARG A 71 -0.22 24.69 10.28
N TYR A 72 0.47 25.59 9.59
CA TYR A 72 0.31 27.04 9.78
C TYR A 72 -0.45 27.73 8.64
N GLY A 73 -1.07 26.97 7.73
CA GLY A 73 -1.89 27.55 6.66
C GLY A 73 -1.10 28.40 5.67
N THR A 74 0.11 27.98 5.32
CA THR A 74 0.98 28.63 4.32
C THR A 74 1.47 27.60 3.30
N THR A 75 2.38 27.97 2.39
CA THR A 75 2.97 27.06 1.39
C THR A 75 4.44 26.80 1.65
N VAL A 76 4.97 25.67 1.17
CA VAL A 76 6.42 25.38 1.24
C VAL A 76 7.22 26.46 0.49
N ALA A 77 6.68 26.98 -0.61
CA ALA A 77 7.30 28.08 -1.35
C ALA A 77 7.39 29.36 -0.50
N ALA A 78 6.32 29.74 0.19
CA ALA A 78 6.31 30.89 1.10
C ALA A 78 7.25 30.68 2.30
N LEU A 79 7.32 29.46 2.86
CA LEU A 79 8.28 29.14 3.91
C LEU A 79 9.73 29.23 3.45
N ARG A 80 10.05 28.79 2.24
CA ARG A 80 11.39 28.93 1.69
C ARG A 80 11.76 30.39 1.45
N ALA A 81 10.83 31.18 0.91
CA ALA A 81 11.02 32.61 0.70
C ALA A 81 11.24 33.36 2.02
N ALA A 82 10.52 32.98 3.09
CA ALA A 82 10.67 33.57 4.42
C ALA A 82 11.90 33.06 5.20
N ASN A 83 12.56 31.99 4.74
CA ASN A 83 13.73 31.40 5.38
C ASN A 83 14.86 31.15 4.37
N PRO A 84 15.44 32.21 3.76
CA PRO A 84 16.46 32.08 2.73
C PRO A 84 17.75 31.41 3.23
N GLN A 85 17.95 31.35 4.56
CA GLN A 85 19.06 30.61 5.19
C GLN A 85 18.96 29.08 5.01
N ILE A 86 17.82 28.54 4.57
CA ILE A 86 17.66 27.11 4.26
C ILE A 86 18.11 26.85 2.82
N THR A 87 19.34 26.36 2.67
CA THR A 87 19.93 26.03 1.36
C THR A 87 19.41 24.70 0.78
N ASP A 88 19.07 23.72 1.62
CA ASP A 88 18.40 22.48 1.21
C ASP A 88 17.02 22.35 1.91
N PRO A 89 15.90 22.49 1.16
CA PRO A 89 14.54 22.41 1.71
C PRO A 89 14.17 21.06 2.34
N ASN A 90 14.92 20.00 2.06
CA ASN A 90 14.70 18.67 2.63
C ASN A 90 15.49 18.43 3.93
N ARG A 91 16.30 19.41 4.38
CA ARG A 91 17.23 19.25 5.52
C ARG A 91 17.07 20.35 6.57
N ILE A 92 15.87 20.47 7.17
CA ILE A 92 15.70 21.26 8.39
C ILE A 92 16.13 20.45 9.62
N GLN A 93 16.82 21.10 10.57
CA GLN A 93 17.41 20.43 11.73
C GLN A 93 16.55 20.62 12.99
N VAL A 94 16.47 19.59 13.82
CA VAL A 94 15.79 19.68 15.12
C VAL A 94 16.46 20.75 15.99
N GLY A 95 15.65 21.66 16.53
CA GLY A 95 16.11 22.83 17.29
C GLY A 95 16.31 24.10 16.45
N GLN A 96 16.25 24.01 15.12
CA GLN A 96 16.35 25.17 14.23
C GLN A 96 15.12 26.08 14.37
N ARG A 97 15.31 27.40 14.34
CA ARG A 97 14.20 28.39 14.41
C ARG A 97 13.82 28.86 13.00
N LEU A 98 12.55 28.76 12.65
CA LEU A 98 12.01 29.11 11.33
C LEU A 98 10.94 30.19 11.43
N CYS A 99 10.96 31.15 10.50
CA CYS A 99 9.91 32.13 10.29
C CYS A 99 8.76 31.52 9.48
N ILE A 100 7.54 31.61 9.99
CA ILE A 100 6.33 31.20 9.31
C ILE A 100 5.59 32.48 8.88
N PRO A 101 5.50 32.80 7.58
CA PRO A 101 4.79 33.97 7.11
C PRO A 101 3.28 33.80 7.32
N GLY A 102 2.57 34.91 7.55
CA GLY A 102 1.12 34.93 7.72
C GLY A 102 0.37 34.32 6.53
N VAL A 103 -0.87 33.89 6.79
CA VAL A 103 -1.74 33.20 5.82
C VAL A 103 -1.91 34.05 4.56
N VAL A 104 -1.47 33.53 3.41
CA VAL A 104 -1.79 34.10 2.09
C VAL A 104 -2.80 33.15 1.45
N THR A 105 -4.09 33.50 1.46
CA THR A 105 -5.14 32.72 0.80
C THR A 105 -5.14 32.99 -0.70
N PRO A 106 -4.87 31.99 -1.57
CA PRO A 106 -5.17 32.12 -2.99
C PRO A 106 -6.68 32.00 -3.25
N PRO A 107 -7.22 32.63 -4.30
CA PRO A 107 -8.65 32.54 -4.62
C PRO A 107 -9.06 31.10 -4.99
N PRO A 108 -10.33 30.71 -4.72
CA PRO A 108 -10.81 29.36 -4.98
C PRO A 108 -10.88 29.05 -6.49
N PRO A 109 -10.61 27.80 -6.92
CA PRO A 109 -10.74 27.40 -8.31
C PRO A 109 -12.21 27.36 -8.73
N ALA A 110 -12.48 27.81 -9.96
CA ALA A 110 -13.80 27.76 -10.58
C ALA A 110 -14.34 26.31 -10.67
N PRO A 111 -15.66 26.08 -10.59
CA PRO A 111 -16.25 24.76 -10.74
C PRO A 111 -15.96 24.18 -12.13
N PRO A 112 -15.69 22.87 -12.24
CA PRO A 112 -15.40 22.24 -13.53
C PRO A 112 -16.65 22.21 -14.41
N ALA A 113 -16.46 22.54 -15.69
CA ALA A 113 -17.49 22.38 -16.71
C ALA A 113 -18.03 20.93 -16.77
N PRO A 114 -19.29 20.72 -17.21
CA PRO A 114 -19.80 19.39 -17.50
C PRO A 114 -18.88 18.65 -18.47
N PRO A 115 -18.77 17.31 -18.35
CA PRO A 115 -17.89 16.56 -19.23
C PRO A 115 -18.41 16.69 -20.67
N PRO A 116 -17.53 16.80 -21.67
CA PRO A 116 -17.96 16.64 -23.05
C PRO A 116 -18.61 15.25 -23.23
N PRO A 117 -19.57 15.11 -24.17
CA PRO A 117 -20.04 13.80 -24.59
C PRO A 117 -18.86 12.91 -24.98
N ALA A 118 -18.97 11.60 -24.69
CA ALA A 118 -17.92 10.64 -25.03
C ALA A 118 -17.54 10.80 -26.51
N PRO A 119 -16.23 10.89 -26.84
CA PRO A 119 -15.82 11.06 -28.22
C PRO A 119 -16.30 9.87 -29.07
N PRO A 120 -16.71 10.10 -30.33
CA PRO A 120 -17.07 9.00 -31.22
C PRO A 120 -15.88 8.06 -31.41
N ARG A 121 -16.17 6.75 -31.43
CA ARG A 121 -15.22 5.67 -31.63
C ARG A 121 -14.35 5.94 -32.87
N PRO A 122 -13.01 5.94 -32.79
CA PRO A 122 -12.17 6.07 -33.97
C PRO A 122 -12.34 4.83 -34.89
N PRO A 123 -12.60 5.01 -36.19
CA PRO A 123 -12.63 3.90 -37.14
C PRO A 123 -11.23 3.29 -37.28
N GLY A 124 -11.12 1.96 -37.21
CA GLY A 124 -9.86 1.23 -37.47
C GLY A 124 -8.96 0.96 -36.26
N ALA A 125 -9.45 1.09 -35.02
CA ALA A 125 -8.67 0.67 -33.85
C ALA A 125 -8.24 -0.81 -33.97
N PRO A 126 -6.96 -1.16 -33.71
CA PRO A 126 -6.48 -2.53 -33.79
C PRO A 126 -7.32 -3.45 -32.87
N PRO A 127 -7.43 -4.76 -33.20
CA PRO A 127 -8.14 -5.70 -32.34
C PRO A 127 -7.58 -5.63 -30.93
N SER A 128 -8.48 -5.59 -29.95
CA SER A 128 -8.09 -5.59 -28.54
C SER A 128 -7.32 -6.88 -28.25
N PRO A 129 -6.13 -6.82 -27.62
CA PRO A 129 -5.41 -8.01 -27.15
C PRO A 129 -6.14 -8.69 -26.00
N LEU A 130 -7.11 -8.01 -25.37
CA LEU A 130 -8.03 -8.62 -24.41
C LEU A 130 -9.08 -9.47 -25.13
N PRO A 131 -9.45 -10.63 -24.57
CA PRO A 131 -10.51 -11.48 -25.10
C PRO A 131 -11.87 -10.76 -25.08
N PRO A 132 -12.79 -11.11 -25.98
CA PRO A 132 -14.15 -10.55 -25.99
C PRO A 132 -14.91 -10.79 -24.67
N ASP A 133 -14.76 -11.99 -24.11
CA ASP A 133 -15.22 -12.31 -22.76
C ASP A 133 -14.12 -11.95 -21.75
N LEU A 134 -14.37 -10.90 -20.96
CA LEU A 134 -13.41 -10.44 -19.95
C LEU A 134 -13.24 -11.43 -18.79
N ALA A 135 -14.19 -12.34 -18.57
CA ALA A 135 -14.10 -13.40 -17.56
C ALA A 135 -13.30 -14.62 -18.05
N ALA A 136 -12.97 -14.69 -19.35
CA ALA A 136 -12.19 -15.80 -19.89
C ALA A 136 -10.82 -15.89 -19.20
N PRO A 137 -10.35 -17.12 -18.90
CA PRO A 137 -9.03 -17.34 -18.29
C PRO A 137 -7.92 -16.59 -19.05
N PRO A 138 -6.98 -15.92 -18.34
CA PRO A 138 -5.81 -15.34 -18.97
C PRO A 138 -4.88 -16.44 -19.49
N SER A 139 -3.91 -16.05 -20.31
CA SER A 139 -2.82 -16.97 -20.67
C SER A 139 -2.18 -17.56 -19.41
N PRO A 140 -1.88 -18.87 -19.36
CA PRO A 140 -1.10 -19.46 -18.27
C PRO A 140 0.28 -18.81 -18.09
N SER A 141 0.82 -18.18 -19.13
CA SER A 141 2.10 -17.48 -19.15
C SER A 141 1.94 -15.95 -19.07
N TYR A 142 0.88 -15.44 -18.41
CA TYR A 142 0.64 -14.00 -18.32
C TYR A 142 1.77 -13.29 -17.57
N ASP A 143 2.48 -12.42 -18.29
CA ASP A 143 3.70 -11.76 -17.83
C ASP A 143 3.61 -10.23 -17.95
N HIS A 144 4.72 -9.53 -17.67
CA HIS A 144 4.73 -8.06 -17.70
C HIS A 144 4.49 -7.52 -19.11
N ALA A 145 5.07 -8.15 -20.12
CA ALA A 145 4.93 -7.75 -21.51
C ALA A 145 3.48 -7.86 -21.99
N THR A 146 2.81 -8.98 -21.67
CA THR A 146 1.39 -9.20 -21.97
C THR A 146 0.52 -8.13 -21.33
N MET A 147 0.73 -7.86 -20.04
CA MET A 147 0.00 -6.80 -19.32
C MET A 147 0.21 -5.43 -19.98
N MET A 148 1.44 -5.06 -20.32
CA MET A 148 1.74 -3.78 -20.95
C MET A 148 1.07 -3.65 -22.33
N GLN A 149 0.99 -4.74 -23.10
CA GLN A 149 0.27 -4.76 -24.38
C GLN A 149 -1.23 -4.52 -24.17
N GLU A 150 -1.85 -5.18 -23.19
CA GLU A 150 -3.25 -4.98 -22.84
C GLU A 150 -3.56 -3.55 -22.41
N LEU A 151 -2.72 -2.96 -21.54
CA LEU A 151 -2.86 -1.57 -21.09
C LEU A 151 -2.71 -0.55 -22.23
N ARG A 152 -1.73 -0.76 -23.13
CA ARG A 152 -1.54 0.11 -24.31
C ARG A 152 -2.75 0.05 -25.24
N ALA A 153 -3.31 -1.14 -25.47
CA ALA A 153 -4.49 -1.26 -26.32
C ALA A 153 -5.73 -0.63 -25.67
N LEU A 154 -5.92 -0.78 -24.36
CA LEU A 154 -6.99 -0.12 -23.63
C LEU A 154 -6.88 1.41 -23.74
N THR A 155 -5.71 1.97 -23.51
CA THR A 155 -5.51 3.43 -23.57
C THR A 155 -5.56 4.00 -24.99
N ALA A 156 -5.15 3.23 -26.00
CA ALA A 156 -5.35 3.59 -27.40
C ALA A 156 -6.84 3.62 -27.79
N ARG A 157 -7.65 2.71 -27.24
CA ARG A 157 -9.09 2.62 -27.52
C ARG A 157 -9.93 3.61 -26.72
N TYR A 158 -9.56 3.87 -25.46
CA TYR A 158 -10.34 4.67 -24.52
C TYR A 158 -9.52 5.87 -24.02
N PRO A 159 -9.57 7.03 -24.71
CA PRO A 159 -8.72 8.20 -24.40
C PRO A 159 -8.94 8.82 -23.01
N PHE A 160 -10.03 8.49 -22.32
CA PHE A 160 -10.25 8.91 -20.93
C PHE A 160 -9.45 8.10 -19.90
N LEU A 161 -8.87 6.97 -20.31
CA LEU A 161 -7.91 6.21 -19.50
C LEU A 161 -6.54 6.87 -19.61
N GLN A 162 -5.89 7.07 -18.47
CA GLN A 162 -4.54 7.62 -18.41
C GLN A 162 -3.59 6.56 -17.89
N MET A 163 -2.52 6.30 -18.64
CA MET A 163 -1.44 5.41 -18.22
C MET A 163 -0.19 6.23 -17.93
N GLY A 164 0.59 5.79 -16.93
CA GLY A 164 1.92 6.33 -16.66
C GLY A 164 2.74 5.33 -15.86
N VAL A 165 3.93 5.74 -15.41
CA VAL A 165 4.86 4.88 -14.69
C VAL A 165 5.13 5.50 -13.32
N ILE A 166 5.04 4.69 -12.26
CA ILE A 166 5.29 5.14 -10.87
C ILE A 166 6.75 4.95 -10.43
N GLY A 167 7.49 4.13 -11.16
CA GLY A 167 8.86 3.73 -10.88
C GLY A 167 9.25 2.53 -11.72
N TYR A 168 10.40 1.96 -11.43
CA TYR A 168 10.95 0.81 -12.14
C TYR A 168 11.35 -0.26 -11.14
N SER A 169 11.27 -1.52 -11.55
CA SER A 169 11.77 -2.65 -10.78
C SER A 169 13.29 -2.65 -10.71
N VAL A 170 13.85 -3.57 -9.94
CA VAL A 170 15.31 -3.77 -9.86
C VAL A 170 15.94 -4.01 -11.24
N LEU A 171 15.29 -4.76 -12.13
CA LEU A 171 15.74 -5.00 -13.50
C LEU A 171 15.29 -3.92 -14.50
N GLY A 172 14.74 -2.80 -14.02
CA GLY A 172 14.36 -1.67 -14.87
C GLY A 172 13.03 -1.84 -15.62
N ARG A 173 12.18 -2.80 -15.24
CA ARG A 173 10.83 -2.92 -15.82
C ARG A 173 9.93 -1.82 -15.25
N PRO A 174 9.17 -1.08 -16.07
CA PRO A 174 8.29 -0.03 -15.57
C PRO A 174 7.16 -0.63 -14.74
N LEU A 175 6.80 0.04 -13.64
CA LEU A 175 5.58 -0.24 -12.87
C LEU A 175 4.46 0.68 -13.37
N PRO A 176 3.57 0.20 -14.26
CA PRO A 176 2.53 1.05 -14.82
C PRO A 176 1.43 1.32 -13.80
N PHE A 177 0.92 2.56 -13.79
CA PHE A 177 -0.42 2.81 -13.28
C PHE A 177 -1.37 3.03 -14.46
N ILE A 178 -2.63 2.67 -14.27
CA ILE A 178 -3.75 3.11 -15.10
C ILE A 178 -4.77 3.84 -14.22
N ARG A 179 -5.22 4.99 -14.70
CA ARG A 179 -6.10 5.92 -14.00
C ARG A 179 -7.34 6.20 -14.82
N PHE A 180 -8.48 6.26 -14.14
CA PHE A 180 -9.73 6.78 -14.68
C PHE A 180 -10.53 7.50 -13.60
N GLY A 181 -11.51 8.28 -14.02
CA GLY A 181 -12.37 9.06 -13.12
C GLY A 181 -11.82 10.45 -12.82
N ARG A 182 -12.73 11.27 -12.29
CA ARG A 182 -12.50 12.69 -11.95
C ARG A 182 -13.13 13.09 -10.62
N GLY A 183 -13.70 12.14 -9.90
CA GLY A 183 -14.32 12.41 -8.61
C GLY A 183 -13.31 12.56 -7.48
N ALA A 184 -13.75 13.19 -6.38
CA ALA A 184 -12.91 13.53 -5.24
C ALA A 184 -12.44 12.31 -4.43
N ARG A 185 -13.13 11.17 -4.50
CA ARG A 185 -12.73 9.92 -3.84
C ARG A 185 -11.56 9.28 -4.59
N ASN A 186 -10.34 9.52 -4.12
CA ASN A 186 -9.15 8.87 -4.69
C ASN A 186 -9.06 7.43 -4.17
N ILE A 187 -9.11 6.45 -5.06
CA ILE A 187 -9.05 5.02 -4.74
C ILE A 187 -7.74 4.47 -5.29
N HIS A 188 -6.92 3.82 -4.45
CA HIS A 188 -5.75 3.10 -4.95
C HIS A 188 -5.99 1.59 -4.88
N VAL A 189 -5.82 0.91 -6.01
CA VAL A 189 -5.83 -0.55 -6.08
C VAL A 189 -4.50 -1.03 -6.65
N ASN A 190 -3.94 -2.10 -6.12
CA ASN A 190 -2.73 -2.72 -6.66
C ASN A 190 -2.78 -4.24 -6.55
N GLY A 191 -1.94 -4.92 -7.32
CA GLY A 191 -1.88 -6.38 -7.38
C GLY A 191 -0.47 -6.88 -7.68
N ALA A 192 -0.28 -8.19 -7.54
CA ALA A 192 0.98 -8.90 -7.73
C ALA A 192 2.15 -8.25 -6.97
N HIS A 193 1.97 -7.97 -5.68
CA HIS A 193 3.09 -7.76 -4.76
C HIS A 193 3.91 -9.05 -4.62
N HIS A 194 3.23 -10.19 -4.48
CA HIS A 194 3.85 -11.50 -4.58
C HIS A 194 3.81 -12.00 -6.03
N ALA A 195 4.93 -12.54 -6.49
CA ALA A 195 5.11 -12.97 -7.87
C ALA A 195 4.21 -14.15 -8.29
N ASN A 196 4.04 -15.16 -7.43
CA ASN A 196 3.15 -16.29 -7.69
C ASN A 196 1.66 -15.94 -7.61
N GLU A 197 1.29 -14.72 -7.23
CA GLU A 197 -0.08 -14.21 -7.18
C GLU A 197 -0.41 -13.35 -8.42
N TRP A 198 0.33 -13.56 -9.51
CA TRP A 198 0.23 -12.83 -10.77
C TRP A 198 -1.18 -12.80 -11.37
N ILE A 199 -2.06 -13.75 -11.03
CA ILE A 199 -3.47 -13.79 -11.48
C ILE A 199 -4.27 -12.53 -11.07
N THR A 200 -3.80 -11.80 -10.07
CA THR A 200 -4.38 -10.51 -9.65
C THR A 200 -4.14 -9.41 -10.68
N SER A 201 -3.04 -9.45 -11.45
CA SER A 201 -2.75 -8.47 -12.49
C SER A 201 -3.77 -8.48 -13.63
N PRO A 202 -4.07 -9.61 -14.31
CA PRO A 202 -5.11 -9.62 -15.31
C PRO A 202 -6.47 -9.26 -14.71
N LEU A 203 -6.81 -9.67 -13.48
CA LEU A 203 -8.06 -9.26 -12.82
C LEU A 203 -8.21 -7.72 -12.81
N LEU A 204 -7.18 -7.00 -12.40
CA LEU A 204 -7.20 -5.54 -12.35
C LEU A 204 -7.27 -4.90 -13.75
N VAL A 205 -6.58 -5.47 -14.74
CA VAL A 205 -6.71 -5.04 -16.15
C VAL A 205 -8.13 -5.29 -16.68
N ARG A 206 -8.75 -6.44 -16.35
CA ARG A 206 -10.13 -6.77 -16.73
C ARG A 206 -11.15 -5.87 -16.08
N PHE A 207 -10.93 -5.43 -14.84
CA PHE A 207 -11.77 -4.41 -14.23
C PHE A 207 -11.71 -3.08 -14.98
N VAL A 208 -10.51 -2.63 -15.39
CA VAL A 208 -10.36 -1.40 -16.18
C VAL A 208 -11.08 -1.54 -17.53
N ALA A 209 -10.94 -2.69 -18.19
CA ALA A 209 -11.62 -2.98 -19.44
C ALA A 209 -13.15 -2.97 -19.28
N ALA A 210 -13.66 -3.65 -18.24
CA ALA A 210 -15.09 -3.70 -17.93
C ALA A 210 -15.64 -2.30 -17.64
N PHE A 211 -14.94 -1.52 -16.83
CA PHE A 211 -15.29 -0.12 -16.58
C PHE A 211 -15.34 0.69 -17.88
N ALA A 212 -14.30 0.61 -18.71
CA ALA A 212 -14.19 1.41 -19.93
C ALA A 212 -15.28 1.06 -20.95
N GLN A 213 -15.56 -0.23 -21.13
CA GLN A 213 -16.67 -0.71 -21.97
C GLN A 213 -18.03 -0.25 -21.45
N SER A 214 -18.27 -0.35 -20.14
CA SER A 214 -19.52 0.13 -19.54
C SER A 214 -19.67 1.64 -19.65
N TYR A 215 -18.58 2.41 -19.46
CA TYR A 215 -18.61 3.87 -19.58
C TYR A 215 -18.92 4.33 -21.01
N GLU A 216 -18.28 3.75 -22.02
CA GLU A 216 -18.55 4.03 -23.44
C GLU A 216 -20.02 3.74 -23.82
N ARG A 217 -20.61 2.70 -23.24
CA ARG A 217 -22.00 2.27 -23.50
C ARG A 217 -23.05 2.95 -22.62
N GLY A 218 -22.65 3.80 -21.67
CA GLY A 218 -23.56 4.36 -20.67
C GLY A 218 -24.18 3.31 -19.72
N ALA A 219 -23.52 2.17 -19.54
CA ALA A 219 -23.98 1.05 -18.74
C ALA A 219 -23.41 1.04 -17.31
N ALA A 220 -23.83 0.06 -16.51
CA ALA A 220 -23.26 -0.22 -15.20
C ALA A 220 -22.04 -1.17 -15.30
N VAL A 221 -21.15 -1.09 -14.30
CA VAL A 221 -20.08 -2.06 -14.03
C VAL A 221 -20.24 -2.53 -12.58
N GLY A 222 -20.31 -3.85 -12.37
CA GLY A 222 -20.47 -4.39 -11.01
C GLY A 222 -21.74 -3.90 -10.29
N GLY A 223 -22.80 -3.60 -11.05
CA GLY A 223 -24.06 -3.05 -10.52
C GLY A 223 -24.06 -1.55 -10.23
N ILE A 224 -22.99 -0.82 -10.56
CA ILE A 224 -22.87 0.63 -10.35
C ILE A 224 -22.76 1.34 -11.69
N SER A 225 -23.51 2.44 -11.89
CA SER A 225 -23.40 3.24 -13.11
C SER A 225 -21.94 3.65 -13.36
N ALA A 226 -21.40 3.35 -14.55
CA ALA A 226 -20.04 3.72 -14.88
C ALA A 226 -19.85 5.25 -14.88
N ALA A 227 -20.89 6.01 -15.26
CA ALA A 227 -20.88 7.46 -15.19
C ALA A 227 -20.84 7.97 -13.73
N GLN A 228 -21.64 7.37 -12.85
CA GLN A 228 -21.59 7.67 -11.42
C GLN A 228 -20.19 7.39 -10.85
N LEU A 229 -19.59 6.26 -11.22
CA LEU A 229 -18.26 5.88 -10.75
C LEU A 229 -17.18 6.85 -11.23
N PHE A 230 -17.20 7.20 -12.53
CA PHE A 230 -16.26 8.15 -13.12
C PHE A 230 -16.35 9.54 -12.48
N ASN A 231 -17.57 9.99 -12.17
CA ASN A 231 -17.80 11.31 -11.57
C ASN A 231 -17.59 11.34 -10.05
N GLY A 232 -17.76 10.21 -9.36
CA GLY A 232 -17.69 10.10 -7.90
C GLY A 232 -16.31 9.72 -7.36
N ALA A 233 -15.48 9.05 -8.16
CA ALA A 233 -14.15 8.58 -7.77
C ALA A 233 -13.08 8.83 -8.84
N THR A 234 -11.82 8.74 -8.40
CA THR A 234 -10.64 8.67 -9.26
C THR A 234 -9.86 7.43 -8.85
N TYR A 235 -9.79 6.44 -9.73
CA TYR A 235 -9.04 5.21 -9.52
C TYR A 235 -7.59 5.36 -9.97
N TRP A 236 -6.67 4.86 -9.15
CA TRP A 236 -5.25 4.69 -9.45
C TRP A 236 -4.93 3.20 -9.28
N ILE A 237 -4.80 2.49 -10.39
CA ILE A 237 -4.61 1.04 -10.40
C ILE A 237 -3.19 0.73 -10.83
N VAL A 238 -2.44 -0.02 -10.02
CA VAL A 238 -1.12 -0.54 -10.38
C VAL A 238 -1.24 -2.06 -10.49
N PRO A 239 -1.44 -2.61 -11.70
CA PRO A 239 -1.84 -4.01 -11.83
C PRO A 239 -0.75 -5.01 -11.41
N MET A 240 0.53 -4.63 -11.53
CA MET A 240 1.66 -5.48 -11.22
C MET A 240 2.76 -4.69 -10.51
N VAL A 241 2.94 -4.96 -9.22
CA VAL A 241 3.98 -4.32 -8.40
C VAL A 241 5.32 -5.04 -8.52
N ASN A 242 5.32 -6.36 -8.69
CA ASN A 242 6.53 -7.19 -8.76
C ASN A 242 6.76 -7.78 -10.16
N PRO A 243 7.06 -6.98 -11.19
CA PRO A 243 7.21 -7.51 -12.54
C PRO A 243 8.39 -8.48 -12.64
N ASP A 244 9.51 -8.21 -11.97
CA ASP A 244 10.67 -9.10 -12.07
C ASP A 244 10.41 -10.46 -11.45
N GLY A 245 9.76 -10.51 -10.29
CA GLY A 245 9.40 -11.77 -9.66
C GLY A 245 8.39 -12.56 -10.49
N VAL A 246 7.37 -11.90 -11.06
CA VAL A 246 6.39 -12.55 -11.96
C VAL A 246 7.10 -13.21 -13.14
N GLU A 247 8.09 -12.56 -13.73
CA GLU A 247 8.83 -13.11 -14.87
C GLU A 247 9.59 -14.38 -14.49
N ILE A 248 10.15 -14.44 -13.29
CA ILE A 248 10.80 -15.65 -12.77
C ILE A 248 9.79 -16.78 -12.59
N VAL A 249 8.59 -16.48 -12.06
CA VAL A 249 7.54 -17.48 -11.89
C VAL A 249 7.07 -18.04 -13.23
N GLN A 250 6.96 -17.19 -14.25
CA GLN A 250 6.46 -17.58 -15.58
C GLN A 250 7.50 -18.27 -16.44
N HIS A 251 8.73 -17.75 -16.45
CA HIS A 251 9.75 -18.12 -17.43
C HIS A 251 10.96 -18.81 -16.80
N GLY A 252 11.03 -18.88 -15.47
CA GLY A 252 12.21 -19.32 -14.76
C GLY A 252 13.36 -18.32 -14.87
N VAL A 253 14.59 -18.81 -14.71
CA VAL A 253 15.79 -17.99 -14.83
C VAL A 253 16.92 -18.78 -15.50
N SER A 254 17.61 -18.16 -16.45
CA SER A 254 18.77 -18.74 -17.14
C SER A 254 20.00 -18.79 -16.22
N PRO A 255 20.88 -19.81 -16.33
CA PRO A 255 22.17 -19.85 -15.64
C PRO A 255 23.04 -18.60 -15.79
N ASP A 256 22.95 -17.91 -16.94
CA ASP A 256 23.72 -16.70 -17.23
C ASP A 256 23.10 -15.42 -16.63
N HIS A 257 21.95 -15.53 -15.97
CA HIS A 257 21.27 -14.38 -15.38
C HIS A 257 22.09 -13.84 -14.19
N PRO A 258 22.27 -12.51 -14.04
CA PRO A 258 23.12 -11.92 -13.00
C PRO A 258 22.69 -12.26 -11.56
N PHE A 259 21.41 -12.60 -11.37
CA PHE A 259 20.87 -13.02 -10.07
C PHE A 259 20.77 -14.55 -9.90
N TYR A 260 21.21 -15.36 -10.87
CA TYR A 260 20.99 -16.82 -10.86
C TYR A 260 21.46 -17.48 -9.55
N SER A 261 22.71 -17.27 -9.14
CA SER A 261 23.25 -17.89 -7.93
C SER A 261 22.56 -17.42 -6.64
N LEU A 262 22.06 -16.18 -6.60
CA LEU A 262 21.26 -15.68 -5.49
C LEU A 262 19.91 -16.39 -5.47
N LEU A 263 19.21 -16.44 -6.60
CA LEU A 263 17.87 -17.01 -6.73
C LEU A 263 17.86 -18.50 -6.39
N ILE A 264 18.82 -19.28 -6.90
CA ILE A 264 18.93 -20.71 -6.58
C ILE A 264 19.15 -20.91 -5.09
N ARG A 265 20.02 -20.12 -4.45
CA ARG A 265 20.27 -20.20 -3.00
C ARG A 265 19.03 -19.83 -2.19
N ALA A 266 18.40 -18.71 -2.54
CA ALA A 266 17.18 -18.21 -1.90
C ALA A 266 15.99 -19.17 -2.11
N ASN A 267 16.00 -19.95 -3.19
CA ASN A 267 15.05 -21.02 -3.49
C ASN A 267 15.52 -22.41 -3.01
N ARG A 268 16.45 -22.47 -2.04
CA ARG A 268 16.92 -23.70 -1.40
C ARG A 268 17.49 -24.74 -2.38
N GLY A 269 18.18 -24.28 -3.42
CA GLY A 269 18.77 -25.10 -4.47
C GLY A 269 17.81 -25.45 -5.63
N SER A 270 16.53 -25.09 -5.53
CA SER A 270 15.54 -25.40 -6.56
C SER A 270 15.62 -24.46 -7.76
N THR A 271 15.57 -25.03 -8.96
CA THR A 271 15.37 -24.30 -10.23
C THR A 271 13.88 -24.12 -10.57
N ASN A 272 12.98 -24.69 -9.77
CA ASN A 272 11.54 -24.50 -9.92
C ASN A 272 11.09 -23.30 -9.09
N PHE A 273 10.74 -22.22 -9.78
CA PHE A 273 10.31 -20.95 -9.19
C PHE A 273 8.79 -20.78 -9.11
N ARG A 274 8.01 -21.83 -9.40
CA ARG A 274 6.55 -21.75 -9.43
C ARG A 274 5.95 -21.09 -8.18
N PHE A 275 6.54 -21.33 -7.00
CA PHE A 275 6.06 -20.82 -5.72
C PHE A 275 6.79 -19.57 -5.21
N TRP A 276 7.62 -18.94 -6.04
CA TRP A 276 8.39 -17.76 -5.68
C TRP A 276 7.45 -16.56 -5.42
N LYS A 277 7.57 -15.90 -4.27
CA LYS A 277 6.79 -14.72 -3.89
C LYS A 277 7.58 -13.42 -4.04
N ALA A 278 8.85 -13.45 -3.68
CA ALA A 278 9.71 -12.28 -3.58
C ALA A 278 10.00 -11.57 -4.93
N ASN A 279 10.64 -10.40 -4.89
CA ASN A 279 11.22 -9.76 -6.08
C ASN A 279 12.53 -10.47 -6.53
N ILE A 280 13.21 -9.94 -7.54
CA ILE A 280 14.46 -10.52 -8.08
C ILE A 280 15.61 -10.60 -7.06
N ARG A 281 15.57 -9.77 -6.01
CA ARG A 281 16.58 -9.76 -4.93
C ARG A 281 16.20 -10.68 -3.77
N GLY A 282 15.10 -11.43 -3.89
CA GLY A 282 14.61 -12.31 -2.83
C GLY A 282 14.00 -11.54 -1.66
N VAL A 283 13.52 -10.30 -1.87
CA VAL A 283 12.79 -9.51 -0.87
C VAL A 283 11.29 -9.66 -1.09
N ASP A 284 10.56 -9.99 -0.03
CA ASP A 284 9.12 -9.95 -0.02
C ASP A 284 8.65 -8.49 0.04
N LEU A 285 8.08 -8.01 -1.08
CA LEU A 285 7.64 -6.63 -1.19
C LEU A 285 6.55 -6.29 -0.17
N ASN A 286 5.72 -7.24 0.25
CA ASN A 286 4.68 -7.05 1.26
C ASN A 286 5.19 -7.30 2.70
N ARG A 287 6.51 -7.30 2.89
CA ARG A 287 7.19 -7.15 4.19
C ARG A 287 8.07 -5.90 4.25
N ASN A 288 8.21 -5.18 3.13
CA ASN A 288 9.19 -4.12 2.97
C ASN A 288 8.64 -2.71 3.29
N TYR A 289 7.41 -2.56 3.80
CA TYR A 289 6.84 -1.25 4.17
C TYR A 289 7.13 -0.85 5.62
N PRO A 290 7.14 0.45 5.99
CA PRO A 290 7.44 0.91 7.34
C PRO A 290 6.23 0.78 8.28
N ALA A 291 5.81 -0.47 8.51
CA ALA A 291 4.74 -0.84 9.43
C ALA A 291 5.25 -1.88 10.42
N TYR A 292 5.90 -1.44 11.50
CA TYR A 292 6.60 -2.33 12.43
C TYR A 292 7.59 -3.25 11.68
N TRP A 293 8.32 -2.69 10.72
CA TRP A 293 9.23 -3.44 9.85
C TRP A 293 10.27 -4.26 10.63
N ASP A 294 10.78 -3.77 11.76
CA ASP A 294 11.72 -4.54 12.59
C ASP A 294 11.11 -5.85 13.10
N ARG A 295 9.78 -5.88 13.34
CA ARG A 295 9.06 -7.12 13.70
C ARG A 295 8.89 -8.03 12.50
N ALA A 296 8.53 -7.49 11.33
CA ALA A 296 8.48 -8.26 10.09
C ALA A 296 9.84 -8.90 9.78
N ARG A 297 10.94 -8.14 9.92
CA ARG A 297 12.31 -8.63 9.77
C ARG A 297 12.66 -9.73 10.78
N ALA A 298 12.21 -9.60 12.03
CA ALA A 298 12.46 -10.61 13.05
C ALA A 298 11.64 -11.91 12.84
N GLN A 299 10.50 -11.84 12.16
CA GLN A 299 9.67 -13.00 11.81
C GLN A 299 10.18 -13.75 10.57
N GLY A 300 10.77 -13.02 9.62
CA GLY A 300 11.26 -13.55 8.36
C GLY A 300 12.70 -14.11 8.40
N PRO A 301 13.16 -14.68 7.29
CA PRO A 301 14.56 -15.10 7.14
C PRO A 301 15.54 -13.91 7.24
N PRO A 302 16.80 -14.13 7.65
CA PRO A 302 17.77 -13.06 7.86
C PRO A 302 18.34 -12.45 6.56
N GLY A 303 18.03 -13.05 5.40
CA GLY A 303 18.55 -12.66 4.09
C GLY A 303 17.62 -13.10 2.96
N PRO A 304 18.01 -12.83 1.69
CA PRO A 304 17.23 -13.16 0.51
C PRO A 304 16.65 -14.58 0.51
N ALA A 305 15.35 -14.66 0.27
CA ALA A 305 14.58 -15.91 0.27
C ALA A 305 13.45 -15.85 -0.77
N SER A 306 12.84 -17.00 -1.05
CA SER A 306 11.67 -17.08 -1.93
C SER A 306 10.44 -16.32 -1.38
N GLU A 307 10.39 -16.09 -0.07
CA GLU A 307 9.29 -15.43 0.64
C GLU A 307 9.76 -14.85 1.99
N ASP A 308 8.95 -13.94 2.55
CA ASP A 308 9.03 -13.36 3.89
C ASP A 308 10.32 -12.59 4.28
N TYR A 309 11.36 -12.55 3.45
CA TYR A 309 12.51 -11.67 3.71
C TYR A 309 12.09 -10.21 3.61
N ALA A 310 12.19 -9.46 4.71
CA ALA A 310 11.73 -8.07 4.78
C ALA A 310 12.64 -7.03 4.09
N GLY A 311 13.80 -7.43 3.59
CA GLY A 311 14.82 -6.54 3.02
C GLY A 311 15.82 -6.03 4.06
N THR A 312 16.63 -5.05 3.68
CA THR A 312 17.70 -4.47 4.54
C THR A 312 17.23 -3.26 5.35
N ALA A 313 16.19 -2.58 4.89
CA ALA A 313 15.52 -1.47 5.54
C ALA A 313 14.08 -1.36 5.00
N PRO A 314 13.17 -0.62 5.68
CA PRO A 314 11.89 -0.30 5.10
C PRO A 314 12.07 0.47 3.78
N LEU A 315 11.34 0.07 2.75
CA LEU A 315 11.37 0.62 1.40
C LEU A 315 12.76 0.50 0.74
N SER A 316 13.51 -0.56 1.07
CA SER A 316 14.79 -0.87 0.41
C SER A 316 14.62 -1.22 -1.06
N GLU A 317 13.45 -1.75 -1.45
CA GLU A 317 13.17 -2.16 -2.81
C GLU A 317 12.54 -1.04 -3.63
N PRO A 318 12.98 -0.83 -4.89
CA PRO A 318 12.45 0.24 -5.72
C PRO A 318 10.95 0.08 -6.00
N GLU A 319 10.44 -1.15 -6.05
CA GLU A 319 9.01 -1.44 -6.26
C GLU A 319 8.14 -0.96 -5.09
N SER A 320 8.51 -1.31 -3.85
CA SER A 320 7.80 -0.89 -2.64
C SER A 320 7.95 0.62 -2.41
N ALA A 321 9.13 1.18 -2.70
CA ALA A 321 9.38 2.62 -2.64
C ALA A 321 8.52 3.39 -3.65
N ALA A 322 8.34 2.88 -4.87
CA ALA A 322 7.48 3.49 -5.90
C ALA A 322 6.00 3.50 -5.47
N ILE A 323 5.50 2.40 -4.92
CA ILE A 323 4.14 2.35 -4.34
C ILE A 323 4.01 3.34 -3.19
N ALA A 324 4.97 3.37 -2.27
CA ALA A 324 4.95 4.31 -1.15
C ALA A 324 4.98 5.77 -1.61
N ALA A 325 5.74 6.10 -2.66
CA ALA A 325 5.78 7.43 -3.26
C ALA A 325 4.43 7.80 -3.90
N LEU A 326 3.81 6.88 -4.66
CA LEU A 326 2.47 7.07 -5.21
C LEU A 326 1.46 7.36 -4.10
N THR A 327 1.46 6.54 -3.04
CA THR A 327 0.56 6.66 -1.89
C THR A 327 0.73 7.99 -1.14
N ARG A 328 1.97 8.44 -0.92
CA ARG A 328 2.26 9.73 -0.26
C ARG A 328 1.84 10.94 -1.07
N ALA A 329 1.87 10.83 -2.40
CA ALA A 329 1.60 11.95 -3.29
C ALA A 329 0.12 12.39 -3.28
N ARG A 330 -0.81 11.57 -2.76
CA ARG A 330 -2.25 11.80 -2.89
C ARG A 330 -3.03 11.39 -1.64
N PRO A 331 -4.12 12.11 -1.30
CA PRO A 331 -4.96 11.77 -0.16
C PRO A 331 -5.97 10.65 -0.51
N TYR A 332 -5.50 9.42 -0.69
CA TYR A 332 -6.36 8.28 -1.00
C TYR A 332 -7.45 8.02 0.05
N ARG A 333 -8.72 8.04 -0.38
CA ARG A 333 -9.91 7.71 0.42
C ARG A 333 -9.77 6.36 1.09
N LEU A 334 -9.32 5.38 0.32
CA LEU A 334 -9.01 4.02 0.74
C LEU A 334 -8.00 3.40 -0.21
N VAL A 335 -7.39 2.30 0.23
CA VAL A 335 -6.49 1.48 -0.60
C VAL A 335 -6.89 0.02 -0.53
N CYS A 336 -6.64 -0.73 -1.61
CA CYS A 336 -6.93 -2.16 -1.68
C CYS A 336 -5.78 -2.90 -2.39
N ALA A 337 -5.10 -3.80 -1.69
CA ALA A 337 -4.05 -4.66 -2.23
C ALA A 337 -4.58 -6.06 -2.52
N TYR A 338 -4.51 -6.48 -3.77
CA TYR A 338 -4.94 -7.79 -4.21
C TYR A 338 -3.81 -8.80 -4.10
N HIS A 339 -4.14 -9.91 -3.47
CA HIS A 339 -3.31 -11.07 -3.18
C HIS A 339 -4.07 -12.36 -3.52
N ALA A 340 -3.43 -13.51 -3.33
CA ALA A 340 -4.10 -14.81 -3.32
C ALA A 340 -3.45 -15.70 -2.24
N ALA A 341 -4.19 -16.55 -1.52
CA ALA A 341 -5.56 -16.99 -1.78
C ALA A 341 -6.29 -17.31 -0.48
N GLY A 342 -7.63 -17.28 -0.53
CA GLY A 342 -8.45 -17.61 0.63
C GLY A 342 -9.89 -17.12 0.54
N GLN A 343 -10.23 -16.29 -0.45
CA GLN A 343 -11.52 -15.59 -0.51
C GLN A 343 -11.79 -14.76 0.75
N VAL A 344 -10.75 -14.02 1.19
CA VAL A 344 -10.74 -13.24 2.44
C VAL A 344 -10.50 -11.76 2.15
N ILE A 345 -11.10 -10.90 2.97
CA ILE A 345 -10.87 -9.45 2.98
C ILE A 345 -10.32 -9.06 4.36
N TYR A 346 -9.02 -8.84 4.46
CA TYR A 346 -8.38 -8.31 5.66
C TYR A 346 -8.49 -6.79 5.70
N TRP A 347 -8.96 -6.20 6.80
CA TRP A 347 -9.31 -4.78 6.85
C TRP A 347 -8.76 -4.01 8.05
N ASN A 348 -8.20 -4.68 9.07
CA ASN A 348 -7.64 -4.05 10.25
C ASN A 348 -6.12 -4.16 10.29
N PHE A 349 -5.52 -3.41 11.20
CA PHE A 349 -4.13 -3.59 11.61
C PHE A 349 -3.99 -3.11 13.05
N LEU A 350 -3.78 -4.02 14.01
CA LEU A 350 -3.57 -3.68 15.44
C LEU A 350 -4.65 -2.76 16.02
N ASN A 351 -5.91 -2.94 15.60
CA ASN A 351 -7.01 -2.05 15.97
C ASN A 351 -6.81 -0.56 15.61
N LEU A 352 -6.04 -0.30 14.54
CA LEU A 352 -5.74 1.05 14.08
C LEU A 352 -6.62 1.50 12.90
N ALA A 353 -7.39 0.59 12.29
CA ALA A 353 -8.30 0.94 11.20
C ALA A 353 -9.45 1.80 11.72
N PRO A 354 -9.91 2.80 10.93
CA PRO A 354 -11.05 3.61 11.34
C PRO A 354 -12.34 2.76 11.39
N PRO A 355 -13.32 3.11 12.23
CA PRO A 355 -14.56 2.32 12.40
C PRO A 355 -15.31 2.04 11.09
N GLU A 356 -15.25 2.96 10.13
CA GLU A 356 -15.87 2.79 8.81
C GLU A 356 -15.26 1.65 7.98
N ALA A 357 -14.01 1.23 8.23
CA ALA A 357 -13.36 0.16 7.49
C ALA A 357 -14.10 -1.17 7.65
N ALA A 358 -14.61 -1.47 8.85
CA ALA A 358 -15.40 -2.67 9.11
C ALA A 358 -16.71 -2.69 8.31
N ARG A 359 -17.38 -1.53 8.17
CA ARG A 359 -18.59 -1.40 7.36
C ARG A 359 -18.27 -1.64 5.88
N ILE A 360 -17.22 -1.00 5.37
CA ILE A 360 -16.79 -1.15 3.97
C ILE A 360 -16.40 -2.62 3.69
N ALA A 361 -15.68 -3.29 4.59
CA ALA A 361 -15.32 -4.70 4.45
C ALA A 361 -16.55 -5.62 4.37
N ARG A 362 -17.60 -5.38 5.18
CA ARG A 362 -18.85 -6.15 5.10
C ARG A 362 -19.59 -5.95 3.78
N GLU A 363 -19.58 -4.73 3.23
CA GLU A 363 -20.18 -4.44 1.92
C GLU A 363 -19.37 -5.06 0.77
N MET A 364 -18.04 -5.06 0.86
CA MET A 364 -17.17 -5.79 -0.06
C MET A 364 -17.47 -7.31 0.00
N ALA A 365 -17.62 -7.86 1.21
CA ALA A 365 -17.98 -9.26 1.43
C ALA A 365 -19.35 -9.61 0.84
N ALA A 366 -20.38 -8.79 1.08
CA ALA A 366 -21.72 -9.01 0.54
C ALA A 366 -21.77 -9.08 -1.00
N ARG A 367 -20.84 -8.39 -1.68
CA ARG A 367 -20.76 -8.32 -3.15
C ARG A 367 -19.91 -9.41 -3.78
N SER A 368 -18.95 -9.95 -3.04
CA SER A 368 -17.99 -10.95 -3.53
C SER A 368 -18.23 -12.36 -3.00
N GLY A 369 -18.97 -12.48 -1.90
CA GLY A 369 -19.06 -13.69 -1.10
C GLY A 369 -17.79 -14.00 -0.30
N TYR A 370 -16.83 -13.09 -0.20
CA TYR A 370 -15.60 -13.29 0.57
C TYR A 370 -15.83 -13.05 2.06
N THR A 371 -15.00 -13.66 2.90
CA THR A 371 -15.08 -13.49 4.36
C THR A 371 -14.32 -12.25 4.80
N PRO A 372 -14.95 -11.28 5.49
CA PRO A 372 -14.25 -10.15 6.06
C PRO A 372 -13.57 -10.56 7.37
N VAL A 373 -12.26 -10.46 7.44
CA VAL A 373 -11.45 -10.81 8.61
C VAL A 373 -10.75 -9.56 9.13
N ALA A 374 -10.85 -9.30 10.44
CA ALA A 374 -10.25 -8.09 11.00
C ALA A 374 -8.72 -8.13 10.89
N GLU A 375 -8.09 -9.09 11.56
CA GLU A 375 -6.64 -9.19 11.63
C GLU A 375 -6.08 -10.16 10.60
N SER A 376 -4.96 -9.78 9.99
CA SER A 376 -4.12 -10.70 9.23
C SER A 376 -3.57 -11.80 10.16
N PRO A 377 -3.30 -13.00 9.65
CA PRO A 377 -2.71 -14.05 10.48
C PRO A 377 -1.32 -13.60 10.99
N PRO A 378 -0.85 -14.08 12.16
CA PRO A 378 0.36 -13.57 12.82
C PRO A 378 1.62 -13.57 11.93
N GLU A 379 1.76 -14.56 11.07
CA GLU A 379 2.84 -14.72 10.10
C GLU A 379 2.79 -13.70 8.95
N ALA A 380 1.61 -13.12 8.70
CA ALA A 380 1.39 -12.11 7.68
C ALA A 380 1.27 -10.69 8.22
N LEU A 381 1.37 -10.52 9.54
CA LEU A 381 1.28 -9.25 10.23
C LEU A 381 2.60 -8.48 10.09
N TYR A 382 2.51 -7.14 9.95
CA TYR A 382 3.65 -6.22 9.82
C TYR A 382 4.31 -6.20 8.44
N GLY A 383 4.96 -5.07 8.15
CA GLY A 383 5.71 -4.84 6.92
C GLY A 383 4.84 -4.74 5.66
N GLY A 384 3.54 -4.99 5.75
CA GLY A 384 2.62 -4.99 4.61
C GLY A 384 2.16 -3.61 4.17
N TYR A 385 1.74 -3.51 2.90
CA TYR A 385 1.25 -2.26 2.32
C TYR A 385 -0.03 -1.75 3.02
N LYS A 386 -1.01 -2.63 3.26
CA LYS A 386 -2.23 -2.33 4.03
C LYS A 386 -1.86 -1.79 5.42
N ASP A 387 -0.98 -2.50 6.11
CA ASP A 387 -0.59 -2.20 7.49
C ASP A 387 0.04 -0.81 7.57
N TRP A 388 0.95 -0.52 6.65
CA TRP A 388 1.56 0.80 6.55
C TRP A 388 0.54 1.90 6.27
N PHE A 389 -0.40 1.65 5.34
CA PHE A 389 -1.42 2.65 5.02
C PHE A 389 -2.32 2.94 6.23
N ILE A 390 -2.79 1.90 6.91
CA ILE A 390 -3.63 2.05 8.10
C ILE A 390 -2.85 2.78 9.21
N LEU A 391 -1.61 2.34 9.49
CA LEU A 391 -0.77 2.93 10.52
C LEU A 391 -0.50 4.42 10.28
N ALA A 392 -0.08 4.77 9.05
CA ALA A 392 0.38 6.11 8.71
C ALA A 392 -0.76 7.11 8.46
N TYR A 393 -1.88 6.66 7.88
CA TYR A 393 -2.95 7.55 7.43
C TYR A 393 -4.25 7.42 8.22
N ARG A 394 -4.45 6.32 8.97
CA ARG A 394 -5.70 6.05 9.71
C ARG A 394 -6.94 6.08 8.81
N ARG A 395 -6.80 5.51 7.62
CA ARG A 395 -7.85 5.40 6.59
C ARG A 395 -8.11 3.95 6.23
N PRO A 396 -9.27 3.62 5.63
CA PRO A 396 -9.58 2.25 5.25
C PRO A 396 -8.53 1.67 4.28
N GLY A 397 -7.91 0.57 4.69
CA GLY A 397 -6.96 -0.18 3.88
C GLY A 397 -7.36 -1.64 3.89
N PHE A 398 -7.28 -2.30 2.74
CA PHE A 398 -7.74 -3.67 2.56
C PHE A 398 -6.68 -4.52 1.88
N THR A 399 -6.60 -5.78 2.30
CA THR A 399 -5.94 -6.85 1.55
C THR A 399 -7.03 -7.83 1.14
N VAL A 400 -7.16 -8.09 -0.17
CA VAL A 400 -8.15 -9.01 -0.73
C VAL A 400 -7.42 -10.23 -1.27
N GLU A 401 -7.68 -11.40 -0.70
CA GLU A 401 -7.11 -12.67 -1.16
C GLU A 401 -8.11 -13.40 -2.04
N VAL A 402 -7.81 -13.48 -3.34
CA VAL A 402 -8.71 -14.08 -4.33
C VAL A 402 -8.53 -15.59 -4.47
N GLY A 403 -9.57 -16.28 -4.92
CA GLY A 403 -9.51 -17.72 -5.23
C GLY A 403 -9.17 -18.59 -4.02
N LEU A 404 -8.96 -19.88 -4.28
CA LEU A 404 -8.74 -20.90 -3.24
C LEU A 404 -7.55 -21.81 -3.58
N GLY A 405 -6.86 -22.27 -2.55
CA GLY A 405 -5.71 -23.17 -2.67
C GLY A 405 -4.36 -22.43 -2.59
N ARG A 406 -3.30 -23.07 -3.07
CA ARG A 406 -1.93 -22.52 -3.00
C ARG A 406 -1.59 -21.78 -4.29
N PRO A 407 -1.19 -20.49 -4.25
CA PRO A 407 -0.68 -19.79 -5.42
C PRO A 407 0.57 -20.47 -6.00
N PRO A 408 0.77 -20.47 -7.34
CA PRO A 408 -0.05 -19.80 -8.33
C PRO A 408 -1.33 -20.59 -8.60
N LEU A 409 -2.45 -19.86 -8.55
CA LEU A 409 -3.78 -20.43 -8.72
C LEU A 409 -3.99 -20.91 -10.16
N PRO A 410 -4.72 -22.01 -10.39
CA PRO A 410 -5.13 -22.43 -11.72
C PRO A 410 -5.92 -21.33 -12.43
N VAL A 411 -5.60 -21.04 -13.69
CA VAL A 411 -6.32 -20.04 -14.50
C VAL A 411 -7.80 -20.39 -14.69
N SER A 412 -8.18 -21.65 -14.50
CA SER A 412 -9.59 -22.10 -14.48
C SER A 412 -10.41 -21.47 -13.35
N GLN A 413 -9.79 -20.95 -12.27
CA GLN A 413 -10.50 -20.19 -11.24
C GLN A 413 -10.79 -18.75 -11.66
N PHE A 414 -10.18 -18.24 -12.74
CA PHE A 414 -10.28 -16.84 -13.12
C PHE A 414 -11.71 -16.34 -13.38
N PRO A 415 -12.62 -17.11 -14.01
CA PRO A 415 -14.01 -16.66 -14.15
C PRO A 415 -14.69 -16.39 -12.80
N ASP A 416 -14.54 -17.28 -11.82
CA ASP A 416 -15.10 -17.07 -10.46
C ASP A 416 -14.44 -15.87 -9.78
N ILE A 417 -13.11 -15.76 -9.86
CA ILE A 417 -12.36 -14.60 -9.35
C ILE A 417 -12.89 -13.30 -9.98
N TYR A 418 -13.11 -13.27 -11.29
CA TYR A 418 -13.64 -12.12 -12.01
C TYR A 418 -15.03 -11.74 -11.52
N TYR A 419 -16.00 -12.67 -11.55
CA TYR A 419 -17.39 -12.36 -11.21
C TYR A 419 -17.56 -11.92 -9.75
N ARG A 420 -16.76 -12.45 -8.82
CA ARG A 420 -16.78 -12.02 -7.42
C ARG A 420 -16.16 -10.64 -7.20
N ASN A 421 -15.16 -10.27 -7.98
CA ASN A 421 -14.38 -9.06 -7.72
C ASN A 421 -14.82 -7.83 -8.50
N ILE A 422 -15.48 -7.97 -9.67
CA ILE A 422 -15.95 -6.79 -10.41
C ILE A 422 -16.97 -5.94 -9.60
N PRO A 423 -17.98 -6.53 -8.94
CA PRO A 423 -18.87 -5.77 -8.05
C PRO A 423 -18.18 -5.14 -6.85
N LEU A 424 -17.18 -5.84 -6.27
CA LEU A 424 -16.37 -5.34 -5.16
C LEU A 424 -15.51 -4.13 -5.60
N LEU A 425 -14.79 -4.25 -6.72
CA LEU A 425 -13.92 -3.20 -7.25
C LEU A 425 -14.72 -1.96 -7.64
N ALA A 426 -15.90 -2.12 -8.24
CA ALA A 426 -16.81 -1.01 -8.54
C ALA A 426 -17.31 -0.33 -7.26
N TYR A 427 -17.62 -1.10 -6.21
CA TYR A 427 -18.10 -0.57 -4.93
C TYR A 427 -17.08 0.35 -4.24
N LEU A 428 -15.78 0.08 -4.38
CA LEU A 428 -14.73 0.91 -3.77
C LEU A 428 -14.87 2.40 -4.13
N GLY A 429 -15.35 2.74 -5.32
CA GLY A 429 -15.49 4.13 -5.77
C GLY A 429 -16.74 4.85 -5.24
N VAL A 430 -17.67 4.13 -4.60
CA VAL A 430 -18.85 4.70 -3.94
C VAL A 430 -18.83 4.54 -2.41
N ALA A 431 -17.81 3.88 -1.87
CA ALA A 431 -17.54 3.75 -0.43
C ALA A 431 -16.89 5.02 0.18
#